data_AF-A0A7W4FB84-F1
#
_entry.id   AF-A0A7W4FB84-F1
#
_cell.length_a   1.000
_cell.length_b   1.000
_cell.length_c   1.000
_cell.angle_alpha   90.00
_cell.angle_beta   90.00
_cell.angle_gamma   90.00
#
_symmetry.space_group_name_H-M   'P 1'
#
loop_
_entity.id
_entity.type
_entity.pdbx_description
1 polymer ?
#
loop_
_entity_poly.entity_id
_entity_poly.type
_entity_poly.pdbx_seq_one_letter_code
_entity_poly.pdbx_strand_id
1 'polypeptide(L)'
;MSVSAPFSPCLLIPCFNHGQMMAAVLTSLAGYGLPCLVVDDGSAAATAETLQRLAAELPWVSLLRLEKNQGKGAAVIAGLQLAQRQGYSHALQVDADGQHQLSDIPAMIAEARAHPDSLISGRPVYDSSVPKARLYGRYVTHVWVWIETLSLSLKDSMCGFRVYPVAPTLALTARQPLGKRMDFDTEVMVRLYWQGMQSRFLPTRVTYPVDGVSHFDALRDNLRISWMHTRLFFGMLPRIPRLLRQRQQVKKAQHWSTTQERHGLWGIRLMLQVYRVFGRRAFQWLLYPVIGYFWLTGRAQREASRDYLQRLQQFARGRQQPLPTPLSSFRHFMRFGDAMLDKLASWRGELHDVRLVDPAACERQIASGKGTLILASHLGDIESCRALGELDSGVKVNALVFTEHAERFNQVMKEVNPRANLNLIPVTSLGPETAMRLQDKLDAGEWVAIVGDRTSAGKHQRGEQPRVVWSRFLGQPAPFPQGPFVLAAALRCPVYLMFGLKQQGHLNVYFEPFADPLSLPRQQRQQALQDAVDRYAARLEHYCLLAPLDWFNFFDFWQLAAPPPTQQGPET
;
A
#
# COMPACT_ATOMS: atom_id res chain seq x y z
N MET A 1 23.24 20.45 8.80
CA MET A 1 23.00 19.09 8.28
C MET A 1 23.62 18.11 9.26
N SER A 2 22.82 17.35 10.01
CA SER A 2 23.31 16.35 10.96
C SER A 2 23.75 15.12 10.17
N VAL A 3 25.04 14.82 10.14
CA VAL A 3 25.57 13.57 9.58
C VAL A 3 24.95 12.42 10.39
N SER A 4 24.07 11.62 9.78
CA SER A 4 23.51 10.44 10.45
C SER A 4 24.66 9.47 10.73
N ALA A 5 24.86 9.09 12.00
CA ALA A 5 25.84 8.08 12.36
C ALA A 5 25.66 6.81 11.50
N PRO A 6 26.74 6.13 11.08
CA PRO A 6 26.64 4.90 10.29
C PRO A 6 25.82 3.85 11.05
N PHE A 7 25.01 3.08 10.30
CA PHE A 7 24.19 2.01 10.88
C PHE A 7 25.07 0.91 11.47
N SER A 8 25.18 0.92 12.79
CA SER A 8 25.94 -0.01 13.63
C SER A 8 25.00 -0.60 14.69
N PRO A 9 24.44 -1.80 14.48
CA PRO A 9 23.56 -2.47 15.43
C PRO A 9 24.32 -3.38 16.41
N CYS A 10 23.82 -3.53 17.64
CA CYS A 10 24.25 -4.55 18.60
C CYS A 10 23.06 -5.34 19.16
N LEU A 11 23.34 -6.51 19.74
CA LEU A 11 22.39 -7.26 20.56
C LEU A 11 22.43 -6.71 22.00
N LEU A 12 21.28 -6.73 22.67
CA LEU A 12 21.12 -6.30 24.06
C LEU A 12 20.28 -7.31 24.83
N ILE A 13 20.87 -7.97 25.83
CA ILE A 13 20.22 -9.05 26.58
C ILE A 13 20.14 -8.66 28.07
N PRO A 14 18.98 -8.21 28.57
CA PRO A 14 18.77 -8.08 30.01
C PRO A 14 18.63 -9.47 30.64
N CYS A 15 19.40 -9.75 31.70
CA CYS A 15 19.42 -11.02 32.39
C CYS A 15 19.23 -10.84 33.90
N PHE A 16 18.31 -11.61 34.49
CA PHE A 16 18.16 -11.74 35.94
C PHE A 16 17.95 -13.22 36.29
N ASN A 17 18.94 -13.88 36.90
CA ASN A 17 18.89 -15.29 37.30
C ASN A 17 18.62 -16.30 36.16
N HIS A 18 18.94 -15.96 34.91
CA HIS A 18 18.78 -16.83 33.73
C HIS A 18 20.12 -17.42 33.23
N GLY A 19 21.10 -17.60 34.12
CA GLY A 19 22.46 -18.02 33.75
C GLY A 19 22.53 -19.35 32.99
N GLN A 20 21.67 -20.32 33.33
CA GLN A 20 21.63 -21.64 32.70
C GLN A 20 21.21 -21.59 31.23
N MET A 21 20.30 -20.69 30.86
CA MET A 21 19.84 -20.53 29.47
C MET A 21 20.78 -19.67 28.62
N MET A 22 21.58 -18.80 29.25
CA MET A 22 22.41 -17.82 28.55
C MET A 22 23.39 -18.47 27.57
N ALA A 23 24.01 -19.60 27.93
CA ALA A 23 24.97 -20.28 27.05
C ALA A 23 24.32 -20.72 25.73
N ALA A 24 23.11 -21.30 25.80
CA ALA A 24 22.36 -21.74 24.61
C ALA A 24 21.89 -20.56 23.76
N VAL A 25 21.44 -19.46 24.40
CA VAL A 25 21.03 -18.23 23.72
C VAL A 25 22.23 -17.60 22.99
N LEU A 26 23.37 -17.43 23.65
CA LEU A 26 24.58 -16.86 23.03
C LEU A 26 25.11 -17.74 21.90
N THR A 27 25.09 -19.07 22.06
CA THR A 27 25.47 -20.01 20.99
C THR A 27 24.60 -19.82 19.75
N SER A 28 23.29 -19.67 19.95
CA SER A 28 22.33 -19.45 18.85
C SER A 28 22.48 -18.07 18.19
N LEU A 29 23.03 -17.09 18.92
CA LEU A 29 23.23 -15.72 18.44
C LEU A 29 24.57 -15.52 17.71
N ALA A 30 25.58 -16.37 17.98
CA ALA A 30 26.92 -16.25 17.41
C ALA A 30 26.92 -16.19 15.87
N GLY A 31 26.02 -16.95 15.22
CA GLY A 31 25.91 -17.02 13.77
C GLY A 31 25.47 -15.72 13.07
N TYR A 32 24.94 -14.73 13.81
CA TYR A 32 24.51 -13.46 13.23
C TYR A 32 25.63 -12.42 13.11
N GLY A 33 26.80 -12.65 13.73
CA GLY A 33 27.95 -11.74 13.63
C GLY A 33 27.71 -10.34 14.22
N LEU A 34 26.85 -10.22 15.23
CA LEU A 34 26.54 -8.96 15.91
C LEU A 34 27.22 -8.90 17.27
N PRO A 35 27.85 -7.76 17.66
CA PRO A 35 28.30 -7.56 19.03
C PRO A 35 27.14 -7.66 20.02
N CYS A 36 27.37 -8.22 21.20
CA CYS A 36 26.33 -8.47 22.18
C CYS A 36 26.65 -7.85 23.53
N LEU A 37 25.69 -7.09 24.05
CA LEU A 37 25.74 -6.51 25.39
C LEU A 37 24.80 -7.29 26.30
N VAL A 38 25.36 -8.03 27.24
CA VAL A 38 24.60 -8.70 28.30
C VAL A 38 24.56 -7.78 29.52
N VAL A 39 23.37 -7.51 30.04
CA VAL A 39 23.18 -6.70 31.25
C VAL A 39 22.69 -7.61 32.37
N ASP A 40 23.55 -7.91 33.34
CA ASP A 40 23.20 -8.60 34.57
C ASP A 40 22.51 -7.63 35.54
N ASP A 41 21.19 -7.78 35.71
CA ASP A 41 20.35 -6.97 36.60
C ASP A 41 20.45 -7.44 38.06
N GLY A 42 21.68 -7.57 38.57
CA GLY A 42 21.96 -7.97 39.95
C GLY A 42 21.56 -9.42 40.27
N SER A 43 21.92 -10.37 39.41
CA SER A 43 21.68 -11.80 39.63
C SER A 43 22.47 -12.37 40.81
N ALA A 44 22.04 -13.54 41.28
CA ALA A 44 22.73 -14.33 42.30
C ALA A 44 24.13 -14.77 41.84
N ALA A 45 25.02 -15.06 42.80
CA ALA A 45 26.44 -15.37 42.56
C ALA A 45 26.66 -16.40 41.44
N ALA A 46 25.95 -17.53 41.48
CA ALA A 46 26.08 -18.60 40.48
C ALA A 46 25.75 -18.14 39.04
N THR A 47 24.73 -17.28 38.87
CA THR A 47 24.42 -16.71 37.55
C THR A 47 25.48 -15.70 37.13
N ALA A 48 25.91 -14.83 38.04
CA ALA A 48 26.92 -13.82 37.73
C ALA A 48 28.27 -14.44 37.34
N GLU A 49 28.73 -15.48 38.03
CA GLU A 49 29.93 -16.25 37.67
C GLU A 49 29.79 -16.88 36.28
N THR A 50 28.62 -17.43 35.96
CA THR A 50 28.35 -17.99 34.63
C THR A 50 28.43 -16.91 33.55
N LEU A 51 27.83 -15.74 33.77
CA LEU A 51 27.88 -14.63 32.82
C LEU A 51 29.30 -14.07 32.64
N GLN A 52 30.07 -13.96 33.72
CA GLN A 52 31.47 -13.53 33.68
C GLN A 52 32.33 -14.50 32.87
N ARG A 53 32.17 -15.81 33.10
CA ARG A 53 32.86 -16.85 32.34
C ARG A 53 32.50 -16.78 30.85
N LEU A 54 31.21 -16.69 30.51
CA LEU A 54 30.77 -16.60 29.11
C LEU A 54 31.31 -15.34 28.42
N ALA A 55 31.35 -14.19 29.10
CA ALA A 55 31.91 -12.96 28.55
C ALA A 55 33.43 -13.02 28.36
N ALA A 56 34.15 -13.79 29.19
CA ALA A 56 35.58 -14.03 29.03
C ALA A 56 35.88 -15.02 27.88
N GLU A 57 35.01 -16.02 27.68
CA GLU A 57 35.14 -17.03 26.62
C GLU A 57 34.73 -16.51 25.23
N LEU A 58 33.84 -15.51 25.15
CA LEU A 58 33.23 -15.03 23.91
C LEU A 58 33.60 -13.56 23.63
N PRO A 59 34.59 -13.28 22.74
CA PRO A 59 35.09 -11.92 22.50
C PRO A 59 34.07 -10.92 21.96
N TRP A 60 32.98 -11.40 21.36
CA TRP A 60 31.89 -10.59 20.82
C TRP A 60 30.83 -10.23 21.88
N VAL A 61 31.00 -10.69 23.13
CA VAL A 61 30.09 -10.46 24.25
C VAL A 61 30.72 -9.52 25.27
N SER A 62 30.03 -8.44 25.61
CA SER A 62 30.38 -7.54 26.72
C SER A 62 29.37 -7.70 27.85
N LEU A 63 29.85 -7.71 29.09
CA LEU A 63 29.01 -7.82 30.28
C LEU A 63 28.95 -6.49 31.05
N LEU A 64 27.74 -6.04 31.36
CA LEU A 64 27.47 -4.96 32.31
C LEU A 64 26.73 -5.52 33.52
N ARG A 65 27.30 -5.41 34.72
CA ARG A 65 26.65 -5.84 35.95
C ARG A 65 26.10 -4.66 36.74
N LEU A 66 24.84 -4.73 37.12
CA LEU A 66 24.18 -3.81 38.05
C LEU A 66 24.33 -4.33 39.48
N GLU A 67 24.45 -3.44 40.46
CA GLU A 67 24.67 -3.79 41.88
C GLU A 67 23.51 -4.59 42.49
N LYS A 68 22.27 -4.29 42.06
CA LYS A 68 21.05 -4.91 42.54
C LYS A 68 20.00 -4.95 41.43
N ASN A 69 19.02 -5.85 41.57
CA ASN A 69 17.88 -5.93 40.67
C ASN A 69 17.06 -4.63 40.69
N GLN A 70 17.00 -3.98 39.52
CA GLN A 70 16.21 -2.78 39.28
C GLN A 70 15.03 -3.05 38.34
N GLY A 71 15.04 -4.18 37.63
CA GLY A 71 14.03 -4.63 36.68
C GLY A 71 14.48 -4.54 35.23
N LYS A 72 13.79 -5.30 34.37
CA LYS A 72 14.05 -5.41 32.93
C LYS A 72 14.23 -4.05 32.24
N GLY A 73 13.34 -3.09 32.50
CA GLY A 73 13.41 -1.77 31.89
C GLY A 73 14.67 -0.99 32.30
N ALA A 74 15.07 -1.08 33.57
CA ALA A 74 16.31 -0.46 34.03
C ALA A 74 17.55 -1.11 33.40
N ALA A 75 17.56 -2.44 33.27
CA ALA A 75 18.61 -3.18 32.60
C ALA A 75 18.72 -2.81 31.11
N VAL A 76 17.59 -2.70 30.40
CA VAL A 76 17.57 -2.27 29.00
C VAL A 76 18.10 -0.84 28.85
N ILE A 77 17.68 0.10 29.70
CA ILE A 77 18.18 1.48 29.65
C ILE A 77 19.69 1.53 29.92
N ALA A 78 20.19 0.81 30.92
CA ALA A 78 21.63 0.74 31.22
C ALA A 78 22.43 0.15 30.05
N GLY A 79 21.89 -0.88 29.39
CA GLY A 79 22.44 -1.46 28.18
C GLY A 79 22.45 -0.50 26.99
N LEU A 80 21.37 0.25 26.77
CA LEU A 80 21.32 1.29 25.74
C LEU A 80 22.36 2.40 25.99
N GLN A 81 22.56 2.81 27.25
CA GLN A 81 23.60 3.78 27.62
C GLN A 81 25.01 3.23 27.32
N LEU A 82 25.28 1.97 27.63
CA LEU A 82 26.53 1.31 27.25
C LEU A 82 26.66 1.24 25.72
N ALA A 83 25.57 0.92 25.02
CA ALA A 83 25.56 0.84 23.56
C ALA A 83 25.92 2.18 22.92
N GLN A 84 25.37 3.28 23.44
CA GLN A 84 25.71 4.63 22.99
C GLN A 84 27.19 4.95 23.23
N ARG A 85 27.73 4.61 24.42
CA ARG A 85 29.16 4.82 24.74
C ARG A 85 30.10 4.03 23.83
N GLN A 86 29.68 2.85 23.38
CA GLN A 86 30.42 2.01 22.43
C GLN A 86 30.17 2.39 20.96
N GLY A 87 29.39 3.44 20.69
CA GLY A 87 29.16 3.94 19.33
C GLY A 87 28.10 3.19 18.53
N TYR A 88 27.27 2.34 19.15
CA TYR A 88 26.17 1.68 18.45
C TYR A 88 25.01 2.64 18.21
N SER A 89 24.49 2.59 16.99
CA SER A 89 23.33 3.37 16.55
C SER A 89 22.00 2.71 16.94
N HIS A 90 21.97 1.37 16.98
CA HIS A 90 20.77 0.57 17.20
C HIS A 90 21.08 -0.58 18.16
N ALA A 91 20.10 -0.94 18.99
CA ALA A 91 20.21 -2.09 19.88
C ALA A 91 18.98 -3.00 19.73
N LEU A 92 19.21 -4.26 19.38
CA LEU A 92 18.19 -5.30 19.34
C LEU A 92 18.09 -5.98 20.70
N GLN A 93 17.01 -5.69 21.41
CA GLN A 93 16.66 -6.37 22.65
C GLN A 93 16.25 -7.82 22.38
N VAL A 94 16.90 -8.76 23.05
CA VAL A 94 16.57 -10.18 23.06
C VAL A 94 16.42 -10.63 24.51
N ASP A 95 15.33 -11.30 24.84
CA ASP A 95 15.10 -11.80 26.21
C ASP A 95 15.97 -13.04 26.48
N ALA A 96 16.48 -13.17 27.71
CA ALA A 96 17.42 -14.22 28.12
C ALA A 96 16.81 -15.62 28.27
N ASP A 97 15.49 -15.74 28.14
CA ASP A 97 14.70 -16.97 28.34
C ASP A 97 14.43 -17.76 27.05
N GLY A 98 14.88 -17.25 25.89
CA GLY A 98 14.75 -17.94 24.61
C GLY A 98 13.32 -18.00 24.05
N GLN A 99 12.37 -17.21 24.55
CA GLN A 99 10.98 -17.24 24.06
C GLN A 99 10.79 -16.74 22.62
N HIS A 100 11.77 -15.99 22.08
CA HIS A 100 11.69 -15.38 20.76
C HIS A 100 12.32 -16.24 19.66
N GLN A 101 11.70 -16.22 18.49
CA GLN A 101 12.27 -16.84 17.29
C GLN A 101 13.48 -16.05 16.80
N LEU A 102 14.68 -16.47 17.22
CA LEU A 102 15.94 -15.79 16.89
C LEU A 102 16.23 -15.75 15.38
N SER A 103 15.66 -16.66 14.58
CA SER A 103 15.81 -16.64 13.11
C SER A 103 15.24 -15.38 12.44
N ASP A 104 14.46 -14.59 13.16
CA ASP A 104 13.89 -13.33 12.66
C ASP A 104 14.87 -12.14 12.80
N ILE A 105 16.00 -12.31 13.51
CA ILE A 105 17.01 -11.25 13.71
C ILE A 105 17.46 -10.60 12.39
N PRO A 106 17.83 -11.36 11.33
CA PRO A 106 18.25 -10.75 10.06
C PRO A 106 17.18 -9.84 9.44
N ALA A 107 15.91 -10.24 9.53
CA ALA A 107 14.79 -9.45 9.02
C ALA A 107 14.58 -8.18 9.86
N MET A 108 14.69 -8.27 11.20
CA MET A 108 14.60 -7.10 12.07
C MET A 108 15.71 -6.08 11.83
N ILE A 109 16.95 -6.55 11.67
CA ILE A 109 18.10 -5.68 11.39
C ILE A 109 18.02 -5.07 9.99
N ALA A 110 17.56 -5.82 8.99
CA ALA A 110 17.32 -5.30 7.64
C ALA A 110 16.25 -4.20 7.65
N GLU A 111 15.15 -4.41 8.37
CA GLU A 111 14.08 -3.41 8.50
C GLU A 111 14.58 -2.15 9.25
N ALA A 112 15.37 -2.32 10.31
CA ALA A 112 15.97 -1.20 11.04
C ALA A 112 16.97 -0.43 10.17
N ARG A 113 17.73 -1.11 9.31
CA ARG A 113 18.64 -0.47 8.35
C ARG A 113 17.88 0.35 7.31
N ALA A 114 16.76 -0.17 6.81
CA ALA A 114 15.91 0.53 5.85
C ALA A 114 15.16 1.72 6.48
N HIS A 115 14.89 1.67 7.79
CA HIS A 115 14.12 2.65 8.54
C HIS A 115 14.81 3.03 9.87
N PRO A 116 16.00 3.68 9.82
CA PRO A 116 16.83 3.94 11.00
C PRO A 116 16.18 4.87 12.05
N ASP A 117 15.22 5.69 11.64
CA ASP A 117 14.48 6.58 12.54
C ASP A 117 13.21 5.93 13.13
N SER A 118 13.02 4.63 12.94
CA SER A 118 11.83 3.89 13.40
C SER A 118 12.16 2.84 14.45
N LEU A 119 11.22 2.62 15.36
CA LEU A 119 11.26 1.51 16.31
C LEU A 119 10.78 0.23 15.60
N ILE A 120 11.58 -0.83 15.58
CA ILE A 120 11.21 -2.09 14.95
C ILE A 120 10.85 -3.11 16.02
N SER A 121 9.65 -3.66 16.03
CA SER A 121 9.17 -4.58 17.07
C SER A 121 8.65 -5.88 16.47
N GLY A 122 8.84 -6.98 17.18
CA GLY A 122 8.13 -8.22 16.93
C GLY A 122 6.62 -8.05 17.18
N ARG A 123 5.81 -8.63 16.30
CA ARG A 123 4.38 -8.87 16.50
C ARG A 123 4.20 -10.37 16.70
N PRO A 124 3.93 -10.82 17.93
CA PRO A 124 3.89 -12.26 18.19
C PRO A 124 2.71 -12.92 17.47
N VAL A 125 3.02 -14.05 16.87
CA VAL A 125 2.07 -15.01 16.29
C VAL A 125 2.04 -16.18 17.24
N TYR A 126 0.91 -16.35 17.94
CA TYR A 126 0.72 -17.40 18.92
C TYR A 126 0.18 -18.67 18.28
N ASP A 127 0.60 -19.81 18.80
CA ASP A 127 -0.02 -21.11 18.54
C ASP A 127 -1.06 -21.46 19.63
N SER A 128 -1.56 -22.70 19.62
CA SER A 128 -2.57 -23.17 20.58
C SER A 128 -2.05 -23.34 22.02
N SER A 129 -0.75 -23.19 22.27
CA SER A 129 -0.14 -23.36 23.60
C SER A 129 -0.31 -22.15 24.53
N VAL A 130 -0.71 -20.98 23.98
CA VAL A 130 -0.80 -19.75 24.77
C VAL A 130 -1.95 -19.79 25.80
N PRO A 131 -1.71 -19.42 27.08
CA PRO A 131 -2.78 -19.28 28.05
C PRO A 131 -3.77 -18.17 27.66
N LYS A 132 -5.07 -18.49 27.60
CA LYS A 132 -6.13 -17.53 27.22
C LYS A 132 -6.12 -16.24 28.04
N ALA A 133 -5.82 -16.31 29.33
CA ALA A 133 -5.71 -15.14 30.21
C ALA A 133 -4.63 -14.14 29.73
N ARG A 134 -3.50 -14.63 29.20
CA ARG A 134 -2.42 -13.78 28.65
C ARG A 134 -2.85 -13.12 27.34
N LEU A 135 -3.63 -13.82 26.50
CA LEU A 135 -4.21 -13.23 25.28
C LEU A 135 -5.18 -12.08 25.60
N TYR A 136 -6.10 -12.29 26.55
CA TYR A 136 -7.07 -11.27 26.93
C TYR A 136 -6.41 -10.06 27.60
N GLY A 137 -5.50 -10.27 28.56
CA GLY A 137 -4.77 -9.17 29.20
C GLY A 137 -4.00 -8.32 28.19
N ARG A 138 -3.35 -8.97 27.23
CA ARG A 138 -2.63 -8.29 26.14
C ARG A 138 -3.54 -7.50 25.20
N TYR A 139 -4.72 -8.04 24.89
CA TYR A 139 -5.72 -7.33 24.10
C TYR A 139 -6.25 -6.09 24.83
N VAL A 140 -6.45 -6.16 26.15
CA VAL A 140 -6.81 -4.99 26.97
C VAL A 140 -5.72 -3.92 26.89
N THR A 141 -4.44 -4.29 27.00
CA THR A 141 -3.32 -3.37 26.79
C THR A 141 -3.32 -2.76 25.40
N HIS A 142 -3.64 -3.50 24.34
CA HIS A 142 -3.75 -2.95 22.98
C HIS A 142 -4.81 -1.85 22.89
N VAL A 143 -5.98 -2.07 23.49
CA VAL A 143 -7.06 -1.07 23.51
C VAL A 143 -6.61 0.21 24.21
N TRP A 144 -5.97 0.10 25.38
CA TRP A 144 -5.44 1.26 26.10
C TRP A 144 -4.37 2.01 25.31
N VAL A 145 -3.43 1.29 24.68
CA VAL A 145 -2.41 1.90 23.82
C VAL A 145 -3.04 2.65 22.64
N TRP A 146 -4.10 2.12 22.04
CA TRP A 146 -4.81 2.81 20.95
C TRP A 146 -5.50 4.09 21.43
N ILE A 147 -6.04 4.09 22.65
CA ILE A 147 -6.60 5.29 23.28
C ILE A 147 -5.47 6.30 23.51
N GLU A 148 -4.40 5.90 24.19
CA GLU A 148 -3.23 6.73 24.57
C GLU A 148 -2.52 7.36 23.38
N THR A 149 -2.60 6.73 22.21
CA THR A 149 -1.94 7.19 20.97
C THR A 149 -2.92 7.77 19.96
N LEU A 150 -4.22 7.65 20.20
CA LEU A 150 -5.30 7.90 19.24
C LEU A 150 -5.06 7.20 17.88
N SER A 151 -4.44 6.02 17.90
CA SER A 151 -3.89 5.38 16.70
C SER A 151 -3.96 3.86 16.78
N LEU A 152 -4.36 3.22 15.67
CA LEU A 152 -4.34 1.76 15.50
C LEU A 152 -3.03 1.26 14.86
N SER A 153 -2.03 2.13 14.76
CA SER A 153 -0.74 1.82 14.13
C SER A 153 0.11 0.87 14.97
N LEU A 154 0.09 1.05 16.30
CA LEU A 154 0.78 0.17 17.24
C LEU A 154 0.04 -1.17 17.32
N LYS A 155 0.66 -2.21 16.76
CA LYS A 155 0.07 -3.56 16.67
C LYS A 155 0.30 -4.37 17.93
N ASP A 156 1.43 -4.13 18.58
CA ASP A 156 1.74 -4.74 19.85
C ASP A 156 2.79 -3.96 20.64
N SER A 157 2.52 -3.63 21.89
CA SER A 157 3.44 -2.85 22.73
C SER A 157 4.21 -3.69 23.75
N MET A 158 3.79 -4.94 23.98
CA MET A 158 4.32 -5.77 25.06
C MET A 158 5.44 -6.70 24.63
N CYS A 159 5.67 -6.90 23.33
CA CYS A 159 6.79 -7.74 22.87
C CYS A 159 8.12 -6.98 23.07
N GLY A 160 9.03 -7.61 23.81
CA GLY A 160 10.37 -7.10 24.09
C GLY A 160 11.38 -7.38 22.97
N PHE A 161 11.07 -8.24 22.00
CA PHE A 161 11.91 -8.46 20.83
C PHE A 161 11.84 -7.25 19.91
N ARG A 162 12.80 -6.33 20.06
CA ARG A 162 12.69 -4.98 19.53
C ARG A 162 14.04 -4.34 19.24
N VAL A 163 14.16 -3.70 18.08
CA VAL A 163 15.29 -2.84 17.73
C VAL A 163 14.98 -1.39 18.10
N TYR A 164 15.78 -0.84 19.00
CA TYR A 164 15.71 0.56 19.43
C TYR A 164 16.73 1.40 18.67
N PRO A 165 16.33 2.53 18.07
CA PRO A 165 17.26 3.62 17.76
C PRO A 165 17.83 4.17 19.07
N VAL A 166 19.13 4.00 19.32
CA VAL A 166 19.73 4.22 20.63
C VAL A 166 19.61 5.67 21.08
N ALA A 167 20.06 6.62 20.25
CA ALA A 167 20.07 8.03 20.60
C ALA A 167 18.67 8.63 20.86
N PRO A 168 17.66 8.42 19.98
CA PRO A 168 16.29 8.88 20.27
C PRO A 168 15.69 8.25 21.53
N THR A 169 15.94 6.95 21.77
CA THR A 169 15.43 6.25 22.96
C THR A 169 16.02 6.82 24.23
N LEU A 170 17.33 7.11 24.25
CA LEU A 170 17.98 7.72 25.41
C LEU A 170 17.56 9.18 25.62
N ALA A 171 17.35 9.94 24.54
CA ALA A 171 16.82 11.31 24.63
C ALA A 171 15.42 11.36 25.28
N LEU A 172 14.58 10.32 25.09
CA LEU A 172 13.33 10.17 25.82
C LEU A 172 13.58 9.94 27.32
N THR A 173 14.47 9.02 27.68
CA THR A 173 14.76 8.69 29.10
C THR A 173 15.34 9.86 29.88
N ALA A 174 16.13 10.71 29.22
CA ALA A 174 16.72 11.91 29.83
C ALA A 174 15.66 12.97 30.20
N ARG A 175 14.54 13.01 29.48
CA ARG A 175 13.46 13.99 29.72
C ARG A 175 12.48 13.52 30.79
N GLN A 176 12.20 12.23 30.83
CA GLN A 176 11.20 11.67 31.74
C GLN A 176 11.57 10.23 32.12
N PRO A 177 11.47 9.86 33.40
CA PRO A 177 11.68 8.48 33.81
C PRO A 177 10.62 7.57 33.18
N LEU A 178 11.08 6.39 32.74
CA LEU A 178 10.24 5.29 32.25
C LEU A 178 10.05 4.25 33.36
N GLY A 179 9.03 3.40 33.18
CA GLY A 179 8.85 2.17 33.95
C GLY A 179 10.12 1.34 34.00
N LYS A 180 10.39 0.70 35.13
CA LYS A 180 11.62 -0.07 35.33
C LYS A 180 11.42 -1.57 35.13
N ARG A 181 10.19 -2.05 35.04
CA ARG A 181 9.84 -3.49 35.02
C ARG A 181 9.01 -3.80 33.77
N MET A 182 7.97 -4.62 33.90
CA MET A 182 7.13 -5.08 32.78
C MET A 182 6.32 -3.95 32.12
N ASP A 183 6.15 -2.84 32.81
CA ASP A 183 5.56 -1.60 32.29
C ASP A 183 6.45 -0.89 31.25
N PHE A 184 7.76 -1.15 31.27
CA PHE A 184 8.72 -0.49 30.38
C PHE A 184 8.40 -0.67 28.89
N ASP A 185 8.20 -1.92 28.44
CA ASP A 185 8.10 -2.26 27.01
C ASP A 185 6.94 -1.50 26.35
N THR A 186 5.81 -1.35 27.05
CA THR A 186 4.66 -0.57 26.57
C THR A 186 4.91 0.92 26.66
N GLU A 187 5.39 1.41 27.81
CA GLU A 187 5.56 2.85 28.04
C GLU A 187 6.56 3.48 27.09
N VAL A 188 7.70 2.83 26.84
CA VAL A 188 8.72 3.36 25.92
C VAL A 188 8.17 3.50 24.51
N MET A 189 7.38 2.54 24.03
CA MET A 189 6.78 2.58 22.69
C MET A 189 5.76 3.71 22.56
N VAL A 190 4.86 3.86 23.53
CA VAL A 190 3.84 4.93 23.53
C VAL A 190 4.51 6.31 23.57
N ARG A 191 5.51 6.50 24.42
CA ARG A 191 6.18 7.79 24.55
C ARG A 191 7.07 8.13 23.36
N LEU A 192 7.73 7.15 22.73
CA LEU A 192 8.43 7.35 21.45
C LEU A 192 7.43 7.75 20.35
N TYR A 193 6.26 7.09 20.30
CA TYR A 193 5.19 7.47 19.37
C TYR A 193 4.75 8.93 19.57
N TRP A 194 4.55 9.38 20.81
CA TRP A 194 4.23 10.77 21.12
C TRP A 194 5.32 11.77 20.69
N GLN A 195 6.58 11.32 20.56
CA GLN A 195 7.68 12.14 20.03
C GLN A 195 7.68 12.22 18.50
N GLY A 196 6.85 11.45 17.81
CA GLY A 196 6.78 11.41 16.34
C GLY A 196 7.41 10.15 15.73
N MET A 197 8.06 9.30 16.54
CA MET A 197 8.72 8.09 16.05
C MET A 197 7.69 7.07 15.58
N GLN A 198 7.89 6.55 14.38
CA GLN A 198 7.05 5.48 13.84
C GLN A 198 7.51 4.13 14.38
N SER A 199 6.56 3.22 14.57
CA SER A 199 6.83 1.83 14.91
C SER A 199 6.47 0.92 13.75
N ARG A 200 7.35 -0.04 13.45
CA ARG A 200 7.16 -1.07 12.42
C ARG A 200 7.15 -2.44 13.08
N PHE A 201 6.37 -3.34 12.50
CA PHE A 201 6.07 -4.64 13.10
C PHE A 201 6.37 -5.78 12.15
N LEU A 202 7.18 -6.74 12.58
CA LEU A 202 7.41 -8.00 11.87
C LEU A 202 6.70 -9.14 12.60
N PRO A 203 5.94 -10.02 11.91
CA PRO A 203 5.40 -11.20 12.54
C PRO A 203 6.55 -12.09 13.04
N THR A 204 6.51 -12.49 14.31
CA THR A 204 7.51 -13.38 14.93
C THR A 204 6.80 -14.46 15.73
N ARG A 205 7.27 -15.70 15.71
CA ARG A 205 6.68 -16.74 16.56
C ARG A 205 7.21 -16.61 17.98
N VAL A 206 6.32 -16.78 18.95
CA VAL A 206 6.68 -16.82 20.37
C VAL A 206 6.26 -18.15 20.94
N THR A 207 7.23 -18.88 21.47
CA THR A 207 7.02 -20.19 22.09
C THR A 207 7.06 -20.05 23.60
N TYR A 208 6.06 -20.60 24.29
CA TYR A 208 6.03 -20.67 25.75
C TYR A 208 6.56 -22.04 26.19
N PRO A 209 7.80 -22.15 26.70
CA PRO A 209 8.30 -23.42 27.21
C PRO A 209 7.50 -23.86 28.43
N VAL A 210 7.27 -25.18 28.55
CA VAL A 210 6.45 -25.80 29.60
C VAL A 210 7.06 -25.58 31.00
N ASP A 211 8.39 -25.47 31.08
CA ASP A 211 9.17 -25.25 32.32
C ASP A 211 9.66 -23.80 32.49
N GLY A 212 9.08 -22.85 31.75
CA GLY A 212 9.51 -21.44 31.78
C GLY A 212 9.26 -20.77 33.13
N VAL A 213 10.33 -20.37 33.82
CA VAL A 213 10.24 -19.58 35.05
C VAL A 213 9.83 -18.15 34.71
N SER A 214 8.53 -17.87 34.75
CA SER A 214 7.98 -16.53 34.53
C SER A 214 8.07 -15.71 35.83
N HIS A 215 8.99 -14.75 35.93
CA HIS A 215 9.09 -13.79 37.06
C HIS A 215 7.94 -12.76 37.12
N PHE A 216 6.75 -13.11 36.63
CA PHE A 216 5.58 -12.22 36.59
C PHE A 216 4.78 -12.36 37.90
N ASP A 217 4.73 -11.29 38.67
CA ASP A 217 3.89 -11.20 39.87
C ASP A 217 2.50 -10.68 39.47
N ALA A 218 1.53 -11.60 39.41
CA ALA A 218 0.20 -11.32 38.88
C ALA A 218 -0.53 -10.16 39.57
N LEU A 219 -0.23 -9.83 40.82
CA LEU A 219 -0.87 -8.70 41.51
C LEU A 219 -0.08 -7.41 41.31
N ARG A 220 1.22 -7.44 41.62
CA ARG A 220 2.05 -6.23 41.60
C ARG A 220 2.29 -5.72 40.18
N ASP A 221 2.47 -6.61 39.21
CA ASP A 221 2.72 -6.20 37.83
C ASP A 221 1.44 -5.70 37.14
N ASN A 222 0.29 -6.28 37.43
CA ASN A 222 -0.99 -5.75 36.93
C ASN A 222 -1.30 -4.35 37.50
N LEU A 223 -0.99 -4.09 38.77
CA LEU A 223 -1.12 -2.75 39.36
C LEU A 223 -0.17 -1.74 38.70
N ARG A 224 1.08 -2.13 38.45
CA ARG A 224 2.06 -1.28 37.74
C ARG A 224 1.61 -0.97 36.31
N ILE A 225 1.13 -1.97 35.57
CA ILE A 225 0.62 -1.79 34.21
C ILE A 225 -0.61 -0.86 34.21
N SER A 226 -1.53 -1.05 35.17
CA SER A 226 -2.71 -0.20 35.31
C SER A 226 -2.35 1.25 35.64
N TRP A 227 -1.39 1.46 36.56
CA TRP A 227 -0.88 2.79 36.90
C TRP A 227 -0.13 3.44 35.73
N MET A 228 0.66 2.67 34.98
CA MET A 228 1.31 3.12 33.75
C MET A 228 0.28 3.62 32.74
N HIS A 229 -0.75 2.84 32.42
CA HIS A 229 -1.82 3.25 31.51
C HIS A 229 -2.58 4.48 32.02
N THR A 230 -2.84 4.56 33.33
CA THR A 230 -3.45 5.76 33.94
C THR A 230 -2.59 7.00 33.68
N ARG A 231 -1.27 6.92 33.92
CA ARG A 231 -0.33 8.01 33.66
C ARG A 231 -0.26 8.36 32.17
N LEU A 232 -0.27 7.37 31.29
CA LEU A 232 -0.24 7.58 29.84
C LEU A 232 -1.54 8.23 29.35
N PHE A 233 -2.70 7.83 29.88
CA PHE A 233 -3.99 8.43 29.57
C PHE A 233 -4.05 9.91 29.95
N PHE A 234 -3.68 10.28 31.18
CA PHE A 234 -3.65 11.69 31.55
C PHE A 234 -2.54 12.46 30.80
N GLY A 235 -1.44 11.78 30.48
CA GLY A 235 -0.36 12.33 29.66
C GLY A 235 -0.74 12.62 28.20
N MET A 236 -1.67 11.85 27.61
CA MET A 236 -2.11 12.08 26.22
C MET A 236 -3.01 13.30 26.07
N LEU A 237 -3.77 13.69 27.11
CA LEU A 237 -4.76 14.77 27.03
C LEU A 237 -4.19 16.10 26.48
N PRO A 238 -3.09 16.65 27.02
CA PRO A 238 -2.48 17.87 26.43
C PRO A 238 -1.85 17.64 25.05
N ARG A 239 -1.65 16.38 24.64
CA ARG A 239 -1.01 15.99 23.37
C ARG A 239 -2.03 15.70 22.26
N ILE A 240 -3.33 15.66 22.55
CA ILE A 240 -4.40 15.33 21.59
C ILE A 240 -4.26 16.11 20.27
N PRO A 241 -4.05 17.44 20.23
CA PRO A 241 -3.92 18.17 18.97
C PRO A 241 -2.76 17.68 18.10
N ARG A 242 -1.61 17.37 18.72
CA ARG A 242 -0.42 16.85 18.04
C ARG A 242 -0.65 15.42 17.55
N LEU A 243 -1.24 14.56 18.38
CA LEU A 243 -1.54 13.16 18.04
C LEU A 243 -2.53 13.08 16.85
N LEU A 244 -3.53 13.95 16.81
CA LEU A 244 -4.47 14.03 15.69
C LEU A 244 -3.79 14.48 14.38
N ARG A 245 -2.88 15.47 14.44
CA ARG A 245 -2.07 15.89 13.27
C ARG A 245 -1.16 14.76 12.78
N GLN A 246 -0.49 14.05 13.69
CA GLN A 246 0.37 12.92 13.36
C GLN A 246 -0.43 11.77 12.72
N ARG A 247 -1.63 11.48 13.23
CA ARG A 247 -2.56 10.50 12.64
C ARG A 247 -2.97 10.88 11.22
N GLN A 248 -3.24 12.17 10.96
CA GLN A 248 -3.57 12.65 9.62
C GLN A 248 -2.39 12.52 8.66
N GLN A 249 -1.15 12.80 9.10
CA GLN A 249 0.05 12.62 8.28
C GLN A 249 0.30 11.14 7.92
N VAL A 250 0.16 10.21 8.87
CA VAL A 250 0.27 8.77 8.62
C VAL A 250 -0.82 8.29 7.66
N LYS A 251 -2.07 8.77 7.81
CA LYS A 251 -3.17 8.49 6.85
C LYS A 251 -2.90 9.06 5.46
N LYS A 252 -2.21 10.20 5.35
CA LYS A 252 -1.87 10.83 4.05
C LYS A 252 -0.74 10.07 3.33
N ALA A 253 0.17 9.44 4.09
CA ALA A 253 1.24 8.58 3.56
C ALA A 253 0.76 7.14 3.23
N GLN A 254 -0.30 6.66 3.88
CA GLN A 254 -0.99 5.43 3.49
C GLN A 254 -1.89 5.69 2.28
N HIS A 255 -1.29 5.49 1.11
CA HIS A 255 -1.92 5.41 -0.20
C HIS A 255 -3.27 4.68 -0.14
N TRP A 256 -4.28 5.24 -0.83
CA TRP A 256 -5.71 4.89 -0.86
C TRP A 256 -6.06 3.39 -1.04
N SER A 257 -5.11 2.55 -1.40
CA SER A 257 -5.29 1.13 -1.71
C SER A 257 -5.19 0.17 -0.51
N THR A 258 -4.98 0.66 0.73
CA THR A 258 -4.83 -0.22 1.91
C THR A 258 -5.82 0.04 3.04
N THR A 259 -6.89 0.80 2.81
CA THR A 259 -7.91 1.01 3.85
C THR A 259 -8.80 -0.22 3.98
N GLN A 260 -8.53 -1.02 5.01
CA GLN A 260 -9.40 -2.10 5.48
C GLN A 260 -10.69 -1.48 6.08
N GLU A 261 -11.71 -1.21 5.26
CA GLU A 261 -13.02 -0.79 5.77
C GLU A 261 -13.99 -1.96 5.83
N ARG A 262 -14.36 -2.35 7.06
CA ARG A 262 -15.49 -3.26 7.35
C ARG A 262 -16.86 -2.67 6.98
N HIS A 263 -16.92 -1.39 6.57
CA HIS A 263 -18.16 -0.64 6.34
C HIS A 263 -18.57 -0.50 4.85
N GLY A 264 -17.68 -0.77 3.89
CA GLY A 264 -17.94 -0.51 2.47
C GLY A 264 -18.98 -1.42 1.80
N LEU A 265 -19.13 -2.68 2.25
CA LEU A 265 -20.00 -3.65 1.58
C LEU A 265 -21.49 -3.40 1.84
N TRP A 266 -21.85 -2.94 3.04
CA TRP A 266 -23.25 -2.64 3.39
C TRP A 266 -23.78 -1.43 2.62
N GLY A 267 -22.95 -0.38 2.47
CA GLY A 267 -23.31 0.80 1.67
C GLY A 267 -23.54 0.45 0.20
N ILE A 268 -22.69 -0.40 -0.40
CA ILE A 268 -22.88 -0.86 -1.79
C ILE A 268 -24.17 -1.68 -1.92
N ARG A 269 -24.45 -2.59 -0.98
CA ARG A 269 -25.70 -3.38 -0.97
C ARG A 269 -26.95 -2.52 -0.82
N LEU A 270 -26.91 -1.51 0.05
CA LEU A 270 -28.01 -0.56 0.23
C LEU A 270 -28.26 0.25 -1.05
N MET A 271 -27.20 0.79 -1.67
CA MET A 271 -27.31 1.53 -2.92
C MET A 271 -27.92 0.64 -4.04
N LEU A 272 -27.50 -0.62 -4.13
CA LEU A 272 -28.09 -1.58 -5.08
C LEU A 272 -29.57 -1.87 -4.79
N GLN A 273 -29.97 -1.99 -3.52
CA GLN A 273 -31.38 -2.14 -3.16
C GLN A 273 -32.21 -0.91 -3.53
N VAL A 274 -31.69 0.30 -3.29
CA VAL A 274 -32.36 1.55 -3.68
C VAL A 274 -32.54 1.61 -5.20
N TYR A 275 -31.52 1.25 -5.97
CA TYR A 275 -31.64 1.14 -7.42
C TYR A 275 -32.72 0.12 -7.84
N ARG A 276 -32.78 -1.05 -7.18
CA ARG A 276 -33.76 -2.09 -7.49
C ARG A 276 -35.20 -1.69 -7.21
N VAL A 277 -35.45 -0.99 -6.10
CA VAL A 277 -36.80 -0.66 -5.65
C VAL A 277 -37.30 0.65 -6.26
N PHE A 278 -36.43 1.64 -6.37
CA PHE A 278 -36.81 3.02 -6.75
C PHE A 278 -36.22 3.48 -8.09
N GLY A 279 -35.42 2.64 -8.75
CA GLY A 279 -34.88 2.89 -10.08
C GLY A 279 -33.72 3.89 -10.14
N ARG A 280 -33.29 4.19 -11.37
CA ARG A 280 -32.10 5.02 -11.68
C ARG A 280 -32.16 6.42 -11.05
N ARG A 281 -33.30 7.10 -11.11
CA ARG A 281 -33.45 8.48 -10.61
C ARG A 281 -33.23 8.58 -9.11
N ALA A 282 -33.79 7.66 -8.33
CA ALA A 282 -33.62 7.64 -6.88
C ALA A 282 -32.16 7.36 -6.49
N PHE A 283 -31.49 6.47 -7.21
CA PHE A 283 -30.06 6.23 -7.03
C PHE A 283 -29.22 7.47 -7.32
N GLN A 284 -29.52 8.21 -8.39
CA GLN A 284 -28.82 9.45 -8.71
C GLN A 284 -28.96 10.50 -7.61
N TRP A 285 -30.16 10.64 -7.00
CA TRP A 285 -30.35 11.50 -5.84
C TRP A 285 -29.50 11.06 -4.63
N LEU A 286 -29.41 9.75 -4.39
CA LEU A 286 -28.58 9.18 -3.31
C LEU A 286 -27.08 9.38 -3.56
N LEU A 287 -26.64 9.47 -4.81
CA LEU A 287 -25.23 9.73 -5.15
C LEU A 287 -24.77 11.12 -4.71
N TYR A 288 -25.62 12.15 -4.73
CA TYR A 288 -25.22 13.52 -4.36
C TYR A 288 -24.58 13.65 -2.97
N PRO A 289 -25.20 13.16 -1.87
CA PRO A 289 -24.57 13.26 -0.54
C PRO A 289 -23.31 12.39 -0.42
N VAL A 290 -23.29 11.21 -1.06
CA VAL A 290 -22.13 10.30 -1.04
C VAL A 290 -20.94 10.93 -1.76
N ILE A 291 -21.16 11.41 -2.98
CA ILE A 291 -20.14 12.09 -3.78
C ILE A 291 -19.76 13.43 -3.16
N GLY A 292 -20.70 14.16 -2.57
CA GLY A 292 -20.44 15.36 -1.78
C GLY A 292 -19.45 15.10 -0.64
N TYR A 293 -19.66 14.03 0.12
CA TYR A 293 -18.74 13.62 1.18
C TYR A 293 -17.34 13.29 0.63
N PHE A 294 -17.23 12.47 -0.42
CA PHE A 294 -15.94 12.12 -1.03
C PHE A 294 -15.25 13.33 -1.67
N TRP A 295 -16.02 14.21 -2.31
CA TRP A 295 -15.50 15.42 -2.89
C TRP A 295 -14.98 16.39 -1.83
N LEU A 296 -15.64 16.52 -0.67
CA LEU A 296 -15.18 17.38 0.44
C LEU A 296 -13.94 16.80 1.14
N THR A 297 -13.93 15.50 1.43
CA THR A 297 -12.88 14.83 2.19
C THR A 297 -11.66 14.44 1.34
N GLY A 298 -11.85 14.13 0.06
CA GLY A 298 -10.82 13.70 -0.90
C GLY A 298 -10.06 14.85 -1.54
N ARG A 299 -9.26 15.58 -0.74
CA ARG A 299 -8.53 16.78 -1.22
C ARG A 299 -7.64 16.50 -2.43
N ALA A 300 -6.84 15.42 -2.40
CA ALA A 300 -5.91 15.09 -3.47
C ALA A 300 -6.62 14.74 -4.79
N GLN A 301 -7.70 13.95 -4.72
CA GLN A 301 -8.53 13.58 -5.87
C GLN A 301 -9.24 14.80 -6.46
N ARG A 302 -9.70 15.71 -5.60
CA ARG A 302 -10.32 16.97 -5.99
C ARG A 302 -9.32 17.90 -6.68
N GLU A 303 -8.08 17.98 -6.16
CA GLU A 303 -6.99 18.75 -6.77
C GLU A 303 -6.61 18.16 -8.14
N ALA A 304 -6.34 16.86 -8.24
CA ALA A 304 -6.05 16.18 -9.51
C ALA A 304 -7.16 16.37 -10.57
N SER A 305 -8.42 16.24 -10.16
CA SER A 305 -9.59 16.51 -11.00
C SER A 305 -9.64 17.96 -11.50
N ARG A 306 -9.30 18.93 -10.64
CA ARG A 306 -9.22 20.35 -11.02
C ARG A 306 -8.07 20.59 -12.00
N ASP A 307 -6.91 20.02 -11.74
CA ASP A 307 -5.72 20.21 -12.56
C ASP A 307 -5.93 19.66 -13.98
N TYR A 308 -6.51 18.47 -14.10
CA TYR A 308 -6.92 17.92 -15.40
C TYR A 308 -7.89 18.86 -16.14
N LEU A 309 -8.98 19.28 -15.49
CA LEU A 309 -9.98 20.14 -16.11
C LEU A 309 -9.41 21.50 -16.52
N GLN A 310 -8.50 22.07 -15.73
CA GLN A 310 -7.80 23.31 -16.06
C GLN A 310 -6.89 23.15 -17.28
N ARG A 311 -6.10 22.07 -17.34
CA ARG A 311 -5.26 21.75 -18.52
C ARG A 311 -6.10 21.57 -19.77
N LEU A 312 -7.20 20.81 -19.68
CA LEU A 312 -8.14 20.62 -20.79
C LEU A 312 -8.75 21.95 -21.26
N GLN A 313 -9.14 22.83 -20.33
CA GLN A 313 -9.67 24.16 -20.67
C GLN A 313 -8.64 25.04 -21.37
N GLN A 314 -7.41 25.09 -20.85
CA GLN A 314 -6.32 25.86 -21.46
C GLN A 314 -6.01 25.33 -22.87
N PHE A 315 -5.96 24.01 -23.01
CA PHE A 315 -5.72 23.35 -24.27
C PHE A 315 -6.82 23.61 -25.31
N ALA A 316 -8.08 23.47 -24.91
CA ALA A 316 -9.24 23.75 -25.77
C ALA A 316 -9.28 25.22 -26.22
N ARG A 317 -8.97 26.16 -25.32
CA ARG A 317 -8.84 27.60 -25.65
C ARG A 317 -7.75 27.84 -26.69
N GLY A 318 -6.58 27.22 -26.53
CA GLY A 318 -5.49 27.32 -27.50
C GLY A 318 -5.86 26.81 -28.91
N ARG A 319 -6.78 25.86 -29.00
CA ARG A 319 -7.31 25.32 -30.27
C ARG A 319 -8.60 26.00 -30.76
N GLN A 320 -9.08 27.04 -30.07
CA GLN A 320 -10.36 27.69 -30.35
C GLN A 320 -11.55 26.72 -30.40
N GLN A 321 -11.46 25.60 -29.67
CA GLN A 321 -12.50 24.58 -29.67
C GLN A 321 -13.41 24.75 -28.43
N PRO A 322 -14.73 24.95 -28.59
CA PRO A 322 -15.64 25.05 -27.47
C PRO A 322 -15.83 23.67 -26.81
N LEU A 323 -15.90 23.66 -25.48
CA LEU A 323 -16.16 22.44 -24.71
C LEU A 323 -17.68 22.23 -24.56
N PRO A 324 -18.18 21.00 -24.69
CA PRO A 324 -19.62 20.72 -24.78
C PRO A 324 -20.38 20.85 -23.45
N THR A 325 -19.66 20.91 -22.31
CA THR A 325 -20.29 20.94 -20.98
C THR A 325 -19.58 21.88 -20.02
N PRO A 326 -20.28 22.45 -19.02
CA PRO A 326 -19.64 23.27 -18.00
C PRO A 326 -18.85 22.39 -17.06
N LEU A 327 -17.56 22.69 -16.93
CA LEU A 327 -16.61 21.88 -16.19
C LEU A 327 -16.55 22.28 -14.72
N SER A 328 -16.74 21.31 -13.84
CA SER A 328 -16.38 21.46 -12.44
C SER A 328 -15.89 20.12 -11.91
N SER A 329 -14.96 20.17 -10.95
CA SER A 329 -14.49 18.95 -10.30
C SER A 329 -15.63 18.16 -9.67
N PHE A 330 -16.63 18.82 -9.09
CA PHE A 330 -17.80 18.12 -8.55
C PHE A 330 -18.60 17.38 -9.63
N ARG A 331 -18.82 17.99 -10.81
CA ARG A 331 -19.50 17.33 -11.94
C ARG A 331 -18.69 16.18 -12.51
N HIS A 332 -17.37 16.28 -12.51
CA HIS A 332 -16.48 15.19 -12.89
C HIS A 332 -16.64 13.99 -11.93
N PHE A 333 -16.69 14.23 -10.62
CA PHE A 333 -17.00 13.18 -9.64
C PHE A 333 -18.40 12.58 -9.82
N MET A 334 -19.42 13.43 -10.04
CA MET A 334 -20.79 12.96 -10.33
C MET A 334 -20.82 12.07 -11.57
N ARG A 335 -20.12 12.45 -12.65
CA ARG A 335 -20.06 11.66 -13.87
C ARG A 335 -19.39 10.30 -13.67
N PHE A 336 -18.36 10.23 -12.83
CA PHE A 336 -17.77 8.96 -12.41
C PHE A 336 -18.78 8.07 -11.67
N GLY A 337 -19.57 8.63 -10.75
CA GLY A 337 -20.65 7.91 -10.07
C GLY A 337 -21.74 7.41 -11.02
N ASP A 338 -22.13 8.23 -12.00
CA ASP A 338 -23.08 7.84 -13.06
C ASP A 338 -22.51 6.71 -13.94
N ALA A 339 -21.22 6.74 -14.29
CA ALA A 339 -20.58 5.68 -15.06
C ALA A 339 -20.52 4.35 -14.28
N MET A 340 -20.34 4.40 -12.94
CA MET A 340 -20.47 3.19 -12.13
C MET A 340 -21.89 2.60 -12.17
N LEU A 341 -22.91 3.45 -12.23
CA LEU A 341 -24.29 3.01 -12.37
C LEU A 341 -24.58 2.45 -13.77
N ASP A 342 -24.05 3.07 -14.82
CA ASP A 342 -24.11 2.55 -16.20
C ASP A 342 -23.50 1.15 -16.29
N LYS A 343 -22.34 0.93 -15.67
CA LYS A 343 -21.69 -0.39 -15.55
C LYS A 343 -22.58 -1.43 -14.84
N LEU A 344 -23.27 -1.04 -13.75
CA LEU A 344 -24.22 -1.90 -13.05
C LEU A 344 -25.44 -2.25 -13.91
N ALA A 345 -26.02 -1.28 -14.62
CA ALA A 345 -27.15 -1.47 -15.52
C ALA A 345 -26.76 -2.37 -16.72
N SER A 346 -25.55 -2.18 -17.26
CA SER A 346 -24.98 -2.99 -18.35
C SER A 346 -25.03 -4.47 -18.03
N TRP A 347 -24.59 -4.84 -16.83
CA TRP A 347 -24.52 -6.24 -16.43
C TRP A 347 -25.90 -6.87 -16.20
N ARG A 348 -26.95 -6.08 -15.98
CA ARG A 348 -28.32 -6.59 -15.92
C ARG A 348 -28.97 -6.72 -17.29
N GLY A 349 -28.27 -6.34 -18.36
CA GLY A 349 -28.84 -6.24 -19.71
C GLY A 349 -29.81 -5.06 -19.85
N GLU A 350 -29.77 -4.09 -18.93
CA GLU A 350 -30.68 -2.93 -18.89
C GLU A 350 -30.13 -1.71 -19.66
N LEU A 351 -28.96 -1.83 -20.27
CA LEU A 351 -28.45 -0.80 -21.18
C LEU A 351 -29.14 -0.92 -22.54
N HIS A 352 -30.00 0.04 -22.86
CA HIS A 352 -30.78 0.05 -24.09
C HIS A 352 -30.37 1.18 -25.06
N ASP A 353 -29.48 2.09 -24.63
CA ASP A 353 -29.10 3.31 -25.36
C ASP A 353 -27.62 3.34 -25.73
N VAL A 354 -27.19 2.37 -26.54
CA VAL A 354 -25.79 2.25 -26.98
C VAL A 354 -25.72 2.34 -28.50
N ARG A 355 -24.80 3.14 -29.00
CA ARG A 355 -24.60 3.36 -30.44
C ARG A 355 -23.13 3.15 -30.78
N LEU A 356 -22.88 2.24 -31.71
CA LEU A 356 -21.57 2.11 -32.32
C LEU A 356 -21.42 3.22 -33.37
N VAL A 357 -20.43 4.09 -33.16
CA VAL A 357 -20.13 5.20 -34.07
C VAL A 357 -19.26 4.65 -35.20
N ASP A 358 -19.72 4.82 -36.44
CA ASP A 358 -19.08 4.27 -37.64
C ASP A 358 -18.81 2.75 -37.54
N PRO A 359 -19.88 1.93 -37.61
CA PRO A 359 -19.79 0.50 -37.30
C PRO A 359 -18.94 -0.30 -38.30
N ALA A 360 -18.65 0.24 -39.48
CA ALA A 360 -18.00 -0.46 -40.57
C ALA A 360 -16.64 -1.06 -40.18
N ALA A 361 -15.85 -0.36 -39.35
CA ALA A 361 -14.55 -0.87 -38.90
C ALA A 361 -14.70 -2.07 -37.96
N CYS A 362 -15.68 -2.02 -37.04
CA CYS A 362 -15.98 -3.08 -36.10
C CYS A 362 -16.57 -4.30 -36.82
N GLU A 363 -17.58 -4.10 -37.67
CA GLU A 363 -18.23 -5.16 -38.44
C GLU A 363 -17.24 -5.90 -39.35
N ARG A 364 -16.35 -5.17 -40.04
CA ARG A 364 -15.27 -5.79 -40.83
C ARG A 364 -14.34 -6.63 -39.97
N GLN A 365 -14.00 -6.16 -38.77
CA GLN A 365 -13.10 -6.90 -37.89
C GLN A 365 -13.77 -8.15 -37.31
N ILE A 366 -15.04 -8.05 -36.92
CA ILE A 366 -15.84 -9.20 -36.48
C ILE A 366 -15.96 -10.23 -37.60
N ALA A 367 -16.30 -9.78 -38.82
CA ALA A 367 -16.41 -10.65 -39.99
C ALA A 367 -15.09 -11.32 -40.38
N SER A 368 -13.94 -10.72 -40.05
CA SER A 368 -12.63 -11.31 -40.33
C SER A 368 -12.32 -12.57 -39.51
N GLY A 369 -13.00 -12.75 -38.37
CA GLY A 369 -12.75 -13.84 -37.42
C GLY A 369 -11.38 -13.80 -36.73
N LYS A 370 -10.58 -12.75 -36.95
CA LYS A 370 -9.23 -12.62 -36.37
C LYS A 370 -9.30 -12.13 -34.92
N GLY A 371 -8.46 -12.71 -34.07
CA GLY A 371 -8.24 -12.18 -32.73
C GLY A 371 -7.72 -10.76 -32.78
N THR A 372 -8.24 -9.91 -31.90
CA THR A 372 -7.98 -8.46 -31.93
C THR A 372 -7.53 -7.96 -30.58
N LEU A 373 -6.49 -7.13 -30.55
CA LEU A 373 -6.11 -6.39 -29.35
C LEU A 373 -6.75 -5.00 -29.35
N ILE A 374 -7.37 -4.65 -28.23
CA ILE A 374 -7.99 -3.36 -27.99
C ILE A 374 -7.13 -2.58 -26.99
N LEU A 375 -6.56 -1.47 -27.43
CA LEU A 375 -5.95 -0.46 -26.56
C LEU A 375 -7.03 0.51 -26.08
N ALA A 376 -7.50 0.29 -24.85
CA ALA A 376 -8.50 1.12 -24.20
C ALA A 376 -7.87 2.24 -23.36
N SER A 377 -8.73 3.10 -22.79
CA SER A 377 -8.37 4.14 -21.82
C SER A 377 -9.31 4.06 -20.61
N HIS A 378 -8.95 4.70 -19.50
CA HIS A 378 -9.89 5.02 -18.41
C HIS A 378 -10.81 6.20 -18.74
N LEU A 379 -10.84 6.63 -20.01
CA LEU A 379 -11.83 7.52 -20.58
C LEU A 379 -13.11 6.75 -20.95
N GLY A 380 -14.20 7.08 -20.28
CA GLY A 380 -15.53 6.54 -20.56
C GLY A 380 -15.83 5.20 -19.87
N ASP A 381 -16.89 4.54 -20.33
CA ASP A 381 -17.36 3.25 -19.83
C ASP A 381 -17.00 2.10 -20.78
N ILE A 382 -15.73 1.70 -20.72
CA ILE A 382 -15.19 0.60 -21.54
C ILE A 382 -15.80 -0.76 -21.18
N GLU A 383 -16.31 -0.91 -19.96
CA GLU A 383 -16.84 -2.18 -19.47
C GLU A 383 -18.26 -2.43 -19.96
N SER A 384 -19.05 -1.38 -20.13
CA SER A 384 -20.29 -1.47 -20.89
C SER A 384 -20.04 -1.90 -22.34
N CYS A 385 -18.99 -1.36 -23.00
CA CYS A 385 -18.64 -1.76 -24.36
C CYS A 385 -18.31 -3.27 -24.45
N ARG A 386 -17.58 -3.80 -23.47
CA ARG A 386 -17.24 -5.22 -23.35
C ARG A 386 -18.48 -6.10 -23.18
N ALA A 387 -19.39 -5.72 -22.29
CA ALA A 387 -20.61 -6.48 -22.03
C ALA A 387 -21.52 -6.54 -23.26
N LEU A 388 -21.54 -5.50 -24.08
CA LEU A 388 -22.36 -5.43 -25.29
C LEU A 388 -21.79 -6.26 -26.44
N GLY A 389 -20.46 -6.27 -26.63
CA GLY A 389 -19.83 -7.12 -27.65
C GLY A 389 -20.20 -8.60 -27.49
N GLU A 390 -20.28 -9.07 -26.24
CA GLU A 390 -20.62 -10.47 -25.93
C GLU A 390 -22.12 -10.77 -26.09
N LEU A 391 -22.99 -9.78 -25.86
CA LEU A 391 -24.46 -9.94 -25.93
C LEU A 391 -25.02 -9.85 -27.36
N ASP A 392 -24.48 -8.95 -28.19
CA ASP A 392 -25.11 -8.57 -29.47
C ASP A 392 -24.35 -9.11 -30.70
N SER A 393 -23.04 -9.35 -30.57
CA SER A 393 -22.18 -9.75 -31.70
C SER A 393 -21.53 -11.13 -31.58
N GLY A 394 -21.69 -11.82 -30.43
CA GLY A 394 -21.14 -13.14 -30.18
C GLY A 394 -19.61 -13.19 -30.02
N VAL A 395 -18.94 -12.04 -30.00
CA VAL A 395 -17.48 -11.92 -29.86
C VAL A 395 -17.10 -11.97 -28.39
N LYS A 396 -16.20 -12.87 -28.03
CA LYS A 396 -15.66 -12.96 -26.67
C LYS A 396 -14.59 -11.89 -26.46
N VAL A 397 -14.85 -10.95 -25.56
CA VAL A 397 -13.91 -9.88 -25.21
C VAL A 397 -13.34 -10.14 -23.81
N ASN A 398 -12.03 -10.39 -23.76
CA ASN A 398 -11.26 -10.60 -22.55
C ASN A 398 -10.64 -9.28 -22.09
N ALA A 399 -10.72 -8.92 -20.81
CA ALA A 399 -10.11 -7.70 -20.29
C ALA A 399 -9.02 -8.02 -19.26
N LEU A 400 -7.85 -7.40 -19.40
CA LEU A 400 -6.78 -7.49 -18.41
C LEU A 400 -7.09 -6.58 -17.23
N VAL A 401 -7.07 -7.15 -16.02
CA VAL A 401 -7.35 -6.41 -14.79
C VAL A 401 -6.25 -6.65 -13.76
N PHE A 402 -5.74 -5.59 -13.15
CA PHE A 402 -4.84 -5.69 -12.00
C PHE A 402 -5.68 -5.99 -10.74
N THR A 403 -5.68 -7.23 -10.27
CA THR A 403 -6.64 -7.72 -9.26
C THR A 403 -6.18 -7.61 -7.80
N GLU A 404 -4.94 -7.20 -7.50
CA GLU A 404 -4.40 -7.18 -6.13
C GLU A 404 -5.19 -6.30 -5.13
N HIS A 405 -6.09 -5.43 -5.59
CA HIS A 405 -6.78 -4.45 -4.74
C HIS A 405 -8.32 -4.43 -4.86
N ALA A 406 -8.93 -5.30 -5.66
CA ALA A 406 -10.38 -5.24 -5.97
C ALA A 406 -11.21 -6.47 -5.56
N GLU A 407 -10.63 -7.44 -4.84
CA GLU A 407 -11.28 -8.71 -4.49
C GLU A 407 -12.67 -8.55 -3.84
N ARG A 408 -12.85 -7.55 -2.97
CA ARG A 408 -14.11 -7.29 -2.26
C ARG A 408 -15.19 -6.67 -3.14
N PHE A 409 -14.80 -5.77 -4.06
CA PHE A 409 -15.70 -5.23 -5.06
C PHE A 409 -16.14 -6.34 -6.01
N ASN A 410 -15.20 -7.16 -6.48
CA ASN A 410 -15.46 -8.31 -7.32
C ASN A 410 -16.39 -9.34 -6.65
N GLN A 411 -16.31 -9.50 -5.31
CA GLN A 411 -17.20 -10.36 -4.54
C GLN A 411 -18.65 -9.88 -4.55
N VAL A 412 -18.89 -8.60 -4.24
CA VAL A 412 -20.25 -8.02 -4.33
C VAL A 412 -20.75 -8.05 -5.76
N MET A 413 -19.85 -7.84 -6.73
CA MET A 413 -20.23 -7.90 -8.13
C MET A 413 -20.66 -9.30 -8.57
N LYS A 414 -19.98 -10.34 -8.08
CA LYS A 414 -20.35 -11.74 -8.31
C LYS A 414 -21.71 -12.10 -7.70
N GLU A 415 -22.07 -11.51 -6.56
CA GLU A 415 -23.39 -11.67 -5.93
C GLU A 415 -24.52 -11.04 -6.78
N VAL A 416 -24.24 -9.92 -7.46
CA VAL A 416 -25.23 -9.17 -8.26
C VAL A 416 -25.40 -9.75 -9.66
N ASN A 417 -24.30 -10.10 -10.33
CA ASN A 417 -24.34 -10.83 -11.59
C ASN A 417 -23.15 -11.80 -11.68
N PRO A 418 -23.39 -13.12 -11.63
CA PRO A 418 -22.35 -14.14 -11.80
C PRO A 418 -21.56 -14.02 -13.11
N ARG A 419 -22.15 -13.41 -14.15
CA ARG A 419 -21.52 -13.15 -15.45
C ARG A 419 -20.61 -11.92 -15.48
N ALA A 420 -20.63 -11.06 -14.45
CA ALA A 420 -19.85 -9.80 -14.43
C ALA A 420 -18.32 -10.02 -14.50
N ASN A 421 -17.84 -11.17 -14.00
CA ASN A 421 -16.42 -11.53 -13.97
C ASN A 421 -16.00 -12.46 -15.12
N LEU A 422 -16.89 -12.78 -16.07
CA LEU A 422 -16.52 -13.58 -17.23
C LEU A 422 -15.47 -12.84 -18.07
N ASN A 423 -14.46 -13.57 -18.51
CA ASN A 423 -13.37 -13.10 -19.38
C ASN A 423 -12.48 -11.99 -18.77
N LEU A 424 -12.44 -11.86 -17.43
CA LEU A 424 -11.43 -11.02 -16.77
C LEU A 424 -10.15 -11.84 -16.52
N ILE A 425 -9.03 -11.34 -17.04
CA ILE A 425 -7.72 -11.98 -16.87
C ILE A 425 -6.97 -11.22 -15.76
N PRO A 426 -6.82 -11.80 -14.55
CA PRO A 426 -6.04 -11.18 -13.49
C PRO A 426 -4.57 -11.15 -13.89
N VAL A 427 -3.93 -9.99 -13.77
CA VAL A 427 -2.50 -9.83 -14.03
C VAL A 427 -1.82 -9.20 -12.81
N THR A 428 -0.91 -9.96 -12.20
CA THR A 428 0.01 -9.48 -11.15
C THR A 428 1.32 -8.99 -11.73
N SER A 429 1.78 -9.58 -12.84
CA SER A 429 2.93 -9.11 -13.63
C SER A 429 2.76 -9.50 -15.10
N LEU A 430 3.16 -8.61 -16.02
CA LEU A 430 3.14 -8.87 -17.47
C LEU A 430 4.39 -9.68 -17.86
N GLY A 431 4.34 -10.99 -17.60
CA GLY A 431 5.42 -11.94 -17.92
C GLY A 431 5.15 -12.75 -19.21
N PRO A 432 6.11 -13.62 -19.63
CA PRO A 432 5.96 -14.49 -20.80
C PRO A 432 4.72 -15.37 -20.75
N GLU A 433 4.36 -15.89 -19.57
CA GLU A 433 3.19 -16.75 -19.37
C GLU A 433 1.87 -16.00 -19.66
N THR A 434 1.77 -14.73 -19.26
CA THR A 434 0.62 -13.89 -19.61
C THR A 434 0.55 -13.65 -21.12
N ALA A 435 1.68 -13.35 -21.76
CA ALA A 435 1.71 -13.15 -23.22
C ALA A 435 1.27 -14.40 -23.99
N MET A 436 1.72 -15.60 -23.59
CA MET A 436 1.29 -16.86 -24.20
C MET A 436 -0.22 -17.08 -24.06
N ARG A 437 -0.77 -16.90 -22.85
CA ARG A 437 -2.22 -17.05 -22.62
C ARG A 437 -3.06 -16.06 -23.44
N LEU A 438 -2.56 -14.85 -23.64
CA LEU A 438 -3.23 -13.87 -24.50
C LEU A 438 -3.11 -14.24 -25.97
N GLN A 439 -1.98 -14.81 -26.39
CA GLN A 439 -1.81 -15.33 -27.75
C GLN A 439 -2.82 -16.44 -28.03
N ASP A 440 -2.96 -17.43 -27.14
CA ASP A 440 -3.94 -18.53 -27.31
C ASP A 440 -5.37 -18.01 -27.51
N LYS A 441 -5.70 -16.91 -26.83
CA LYS A 441 -7.00 -16.24 -26.92
C LYS A 441 -7.19 -15.56 -28.26
N LEU A 442 -6.18 -14.84 -28.73
CA LEU A 442 -6.20 -14.19 -30.03
C LEU A 442 -6.24 -15.21 -31.17
N ASP A 443 -5.51 -16.32 -31.04
CA ASP A 443 -5.50 -17.41 -32.03
C ASP A 443 -6.87 -18.10 -32.12
N ALA A 444 -7.63 -18.11 -31.02
CA ALA A 444 -9.02 -18.57 -30.98
C ALA A 444 -10.03 -17.55 -31.55
N GLY A 445 -9.58 -16.43 -32.13
CA GLY A 445 -10.44 -15.37 -32.65
C GLY A 445 -11.04 -14.46 -31.57
N GLU A 446 -10.64 -14.61 -30.31
CA GLU A 446 -11.16 -13.79 -29.21
C GLU A 446 -10.49 -12.41 -29.18
N TRP A 447 -11.16 -11.42 -28.60
CA TRP A 447 -10.64 -10.08 -28.45
C TRP A 447 -10.05 -9.90 -27.06
N VAL A 448 -8.98 -9.09 -26.96
CA VAL A 448 -8.26 -8.81 -25.71
C VAL A 448 -8.17 -7.30 -25.51
N ALA A 449 -8.66 -6.78 -24.39
CA ALA A 449 -8.60 -5.37 -24.02
C ALA A 449 -7.55 -5.11 -22.94
N ILE A 450 -6.67 -4.14 -23.20
CA ILE A 450 -5.66 -3.63 -22.26
C ILE A 450 -5.72 -2.10 -22.22
N VAL A 451 -5.53 -1.52 -21.04
CA VAL A 451 -5.64 -0.07 -20.86
C VAL A 451 -4.27 0.59 -21.05
N GLY A 452 -4.20 1.60 -21.92
CA GLY A 452 -2.97 2.23 -22.39
C GLY A 452 -2.52 3.49 -21.66
N ASP A 453 -3.32 4.02 -20.72
CA ASP A 453 -3.10 5.35 -20.14
C ASP A 453 -2.57 5.35 -18.70
N ARG A 454 -2.71 4.29 -17.89
CA ARG A 454 -2.22 4.30 -16.49
C ARG A 454 -0.89 3.58 -16.29
N THR A 455 0.05 4.25 -15.64
CA THR A 455 1.27 3.63 -15.10
C THR A 455 0.93 2.82 -13.84
N SER A 456 1.33 1.54 -13.78
CA SER A 456 1.09 0.72 -12.59
C SER A 456 1.78 1.30 -11.35
N ALA A 457 1.02 1.80 -10.38
CA ALA A 457 1.50 2.31 -9.09
C ALA A 457 1.85 1.17 -8.10
N GLY A 458 2.39 0.06 -8.60
CA GLY A 458 2.68 -1.13 -7.81
C GLY A 458 3.95 -0.95 -6.98
N LYS A 459 3.87 -1.19 -5.68
CA LYS A 459 5.02 -1.35 -4.75
C LYS A 459 5.97 -2.50 -5.12
N HIS A 460 5.72 -3.21 -6.22
CA HIS A 460 6.49 -4.34 -6.72
C HIS A 460 7.58 -3.99 -7.74
N GLN A 461 7.78 -2.72 -8.08
CA GLN A 461 9.00 -2.29 -8.78
C GLN A 461 10.08 -1.92 -7.75
N ARG A 462 10.65 -2.94 -7.09
CA ARG A 462 11.93 -2.82 -6.38
C ARG A 462 13.02 -2.51 -7.43
N GLY A 463 13.53 -1.30 -7.45
CA GLY A 463 14.86 -1.00 -8.01
C GLY A 463 14.99 -0.71 -9.51
N GLU A 464 13.92 -0.75 -10.32
CA GLU A 464 13.96 -0.30 -11.72
C GLU A 464 13.17 1.01 -11.90
N GLN A 465 13.71 1.93 -12.70
CA GLN A 465 13.02 3.16 -13.08
C GLN A 465 11.64 2.86 -13.69
N PRO A 466 10.62 3.73 -13.48
CA PRO A 466 9.31 3.55 -14.08
C PRO A 466 9.43 3.50 -15.61
N ARG A 467 9.02 2.38 -16.23
CA ARG A 467 9.07 2.17 -17.69
C ARG A 467 7.97 2.99 -18.38
N VAL A 468 8.24 4.27 -18.57
CA VAL A 468 7.31 5.23 -19.19
C VAL A 468 7.88 5.84 -20.46
N VAL A 469 6.99 6.32 -21.32
CA VAL A 469 7.30 7.17 -22.47
C VAL A 469 6.67 8.53 -22.20
N TRP A 470 7.46 9.59 -22.34
CA TRP A 470 6.94 10.94 -22.22
C TRP A 470 6.34 11.37 -23.55
N SER A 471 5.07 11.75 -23.53
CA SER A 471 4.35 12.23 -24.72
C SER A 471 3.59 13.51 -24.40
N ARG A 472 3.36 14.33 -25.42
CA ARG A 472 2.60 15.57 -25.26
C ARG A 472 1.11 15.23 -25.15
N PHE A 473 0.51 15.59 -24.02
CA PHE A 473 -0.90 15.36 -23.74
C PHE A 473 -1.53 16.57 -23.05
N LEU A 474 -2.59 17.11 -23.63
CA LEU A 474 -3.26 18.35 -23.20
C LEU A 474 -2.27 19.52 -23.08
N GLY A 475 -1.36 19.60 -24.04
CA GLY A 475 -0.36 20.66 -24.15
C GLY A 475 0.86 20.53 -23.24
N GLN A 476 0.98 19.47 -22.43
CA GLN A 476 2.06 19.28 -21.47
C GLN A 476 2.67 17.87 -21.58
N PRO A 477 3.97 17.67 -21.30
CA PRO A 477 4.56 16.33 -21.27
C PRO A 477 3.93 15.48 -20.16
N ALA A 478 3.44 14.29 -20.51
CA ALA A 478 2.85 13.34 -19.58
C ALA A 478 3.47 11.94 -19.74
N PRO A 479 3.63 11.18 -18.63
CA PRO A 479 4.20 9.84 -18.67
C PRO A 479 3.13 8.80 -19.01
N PHE A 480 3.30 8.09 -20.13
CA PHE A 480 2.46 6.95 -20.52
C PHE A 480 3.19 5.61 -20.28
N PRO A 481 2.49 4.53 -19.93
CA PRO A 481 3.11 3.22 -19.71
C PRO A 481 3.64 2.59 -21.01
N GLN A 482 4.85 2.03 -20.99
CA GLN A 482 5.40 1.28 -22.13
C GLN A 482 4.73 -0.09 -22.33
N GLY A 483 4.30 -0.72 -21.23
CA GLY A 483 3.86 -2.12 -21.19
C GLY A 483 2.80 -2.50 -22.22
N PRO A 484 1.67 -1.77 -22.32
CA PRO A 484 0.60 -2.09 -23.26
C PRO A 484 1.04 -2.11 -24.73
N PHE A 485 1.88 -1.15 -25.13
CA PHE A 485 2.38 -1.04 -26.50
C PHE A 485 3.43 -2.10 -26.84
N VAL A 486 4.31 -2.41 -25.88
CA VAL A 486 5.28 -3.50 -26.05
C VAL A 486 4.58 -4.86 -26.16
N LEU A 487 3.54 -5.09 -25.36
CA LEU A 487 2.73 -6.29 -25.45
C LEU A 487 1.99 -6.36 -26.80
N ALA A 488 1.38 -5.26 -27.24
CA ALA A 488 0.72 -5.18 -28.54
C ALA A 488 1.64 -5.57 -29.70
N ALA A 489 2.89 -5.09 -29.67
CA ALA A 489 3.87 -5.45 -30.68
C ALA A 489 4.35 -6.91 -30.59
N ALA A 490 4.36 -7.50 -29.39
CA ALA A 490 4.75 -8.89 -29.18
C ALA A 490 3.68 -9.88 -29.69
N LEU A 491 2.40 -9.55 -29.53
CA LEU A 491 1.26 -10.40 -29.91
C LEU A 491 1.00 -10.43 -31.43
N ARG A 492 1.58 -9.48 -32.20
CA ARG A 492 1.53 -9.43 -33.68
C ARG A 492 0.12 -9.60 -34.26
N CYS A 493 -0.89 -9.03 -33.61
CA CYS A 493 -2.28 -9.05 -34.05
C CYS A 493 -2.79 -7.66 -34.45
N PRO A 494 -3.96 -7.56 -35.10
CA PRO A 494 -4.64 -6.29 -35.31
C PRO A 494 -4.89 -5.56 -33.99
N VAL A 495 -4.56 -4.28 -33.97
CA VAL A 495 -4.69 -3.38 -32.81
C VAL A 495 -5.69 -2.28 -33.14
N TYR A 496 -6.69 -2.11 -32.29
CA TYR A 496 -7.73 -1.09 -32.38
C TYR A 496 -7.77 -0.25 -31.10
N LEU A 497 -8.24 0.99 -31.21
CA LEU A 497 -8.61 1.80 -30.05
C LEU A 497 -10.12 1.69 -29.82
N MET A 498 -10.52 1.68 -28.55
CA MET A 498 -11.94 1.66 -28.17
C MET A 498 -12.22 2.66 -27.05
N PHE A 499 -13.26 3.48 -27.24
CA PHE A 499 -13.70 4.48 -26.27
C PHE A 499 -15.23 4.46 -26.14
N GLY A 500 -15.76 4.36 -24.92
CA GLY A 500 -17.19 4.37 -24.64
C GLY A 500 -17.64 5.66 -23.99
N LEU A 501 -18.02 6.67 -24.76
CA LEU A 501 -18.30 8.02 -24.24
C LEU A 501 -19.78 8.26 -24.07
N LYS A 502 -20.20 8.89 -22.96
CA LYS A 502 -21.60 9.28 -22.81
C LYS A 502 -21.85 10.66 -23.41
N GLN A 503 -22.65 10.72 -24.46
CA GLN A 503 -23.00 11.97 -25.14
C GLN A 503 -24.52 12.01 -25.35
N GLN A 504 -25.14 13.14 -25.00
CA GLN A 504 -26.58 13.35 -25.17
C GLN A 504 -27.47 12.24 -24.57
N GLY A 505 -27.02 11.57 -23.50
CA GLY A 505 -27.78 10.49 -22.87
C GLY A 505 -27.57 9.10 -23.48
N HIS A 506 -26.85 8.98 -24.59
CA HIS A 506 -26.47 7.70 -25.22
C HIS A 506 -25.01 7.35 -24.92
N LEU A 507 -24.71 6.06 -24.82
CA LEU A 507 -23.33 5.56 -24.78
C LEU A 507 -22.86 5.37 -26.23
N ASN A 508 -21.95 6.22 -26.67
CA ASN A 508 -21.35 6.14 -28.01
C ASN A 508 -20.04 5.36 -27.93
N VAL A 509 -19.97 4.24 -28.63
CA VAL A 509 -18.78 3.40 -28.72
C VAL A 509 -18.03 3.77 -29.99
N TYR A 510 -16.79 4.21 -29.82
CA TYR A 510 -15.87 4.49 -30.92
C TYR A 510 -14.90 3.33 -31.03
N PHE A 511 -14.76 2.76 -32.22
CA PHE A 511 -13.86 1.66 -32.52
C PHE A 511 -13.04 2.00 -33.77
N GLU A 512 -11.75 2.29 -33.59
CA GLU A 512 -10.89 2.81 -34.67
C GLU A 512 -9.61 1.97 -34.86
N PRO A 513 -9.18 1.71 -36.11
CA PRO A 513 -7.92 1.02 -36.37
C PRO A 513 -6.71 1.79 -35.82
N PHE A 514 -5.75 1.08 -35.22
CA PHE A 514 -4.53 1.68 -34.68
C PHE A 514 -3.24 1.17 -35.35
N ALA A 515 -3.11 -0.15 -35.51
CA ALA A 515 -2.00 -0.80 -36.19
C ALA A 515 -2.36 -2.24 -36.56
N ASP A 516 -1.81 -2.80 -37.63
CA ASP A 516 -1.98 -4.21 -37.99
C ASP A 516 -0.73 -4.79 -38.68
N PRO A 517 0.18 -5.45 -37.94
CA PRO A 517 0.35 -5.40 -36.49
C PRO A 517 1.10 -4.13 -36.05
N LEU A 518 1.16 -3.87 -34.75
CA LEU A 518 2.07 -2.86 -34.21
C LEU A 518 3.53 -3.34 -34.34
N SER A 519 4.34 -2.65 -35.14
CA SER A 519 5.74 -3.01 -35.37
C SER A 519 6.68 -2.19 -34.49
N LEU A 520 7.56 -2.86 -33.73
CA LEU A 520 8.66 -2.25 -32.96
C LEU A 520 10.00 -2.87 -33.40
N PRO A 521 10.59 -2.43 -34.54
CA PRO A 521 11.83 -2.99 -35.07
C PRO A 521 12.99 -2.85 -34.09
N ARG A 522 13.85 -3.87 -33.96
CA ARG A 522 14.95 -3.89 -32.97
C ARG A 522 15.84 -2.65 -33.02
N GLN A 523 16.21 -2.19 -34.21
CA GLN A 523 17.10 -1.03 -34.40
C GLN A 523 16.43 0.33 -34.10
N GLN A 524 15.11 0.44 -34.23
CA GLN A 524 14.35 1.68 -34.05
C GLN A 524 13.29 1.58 -32.95
N ARG A 525 13.48 0.62 -32.02
CA ARG A 525 12.44 0.24 -31.05
C ARG A 525 11.95 1.41 -30.22
N GLN A 526 12.87 2.28 -29.79
CA GLN A 526 12.54 3.42 -28.95
C GLN A 526 11.76 4.50 -29.70
N GLN A 527 12.14 4.80 -30.95
CA GLN A 527 11.42 5.75 -31.79
C GLN A 527 10.04 5.23 -32.17
N ALA A 528 9.94 3.98 -32.63
CA ALA A 528 8.65 3.37 -32.98
C ALA A 528 7.69 3.28 -31.79
N LEU A 529 8.22 3.07 -30.58
CA LEU A 529 7.45 3.09 -29.34
C LEU A 529 6.98 4.51 -29.00
N GLN A 530 7.85 5.51 -29.16
CA GLN A 530 7.50 6.92 -28.98
C GLN A 530 6.36 7.32 -29.94
N ASP A 531 6.49 7.02 -31.23
CA ASP A 531 5.48 7.34 -32.25
C ASP A 531 4.13 6.65 -31.98
N ALA A 532 4.15 5.41 -31.50
CA ALA A 532 2.94 4.71 -31.10
C ALA A 532 2.25 5.39 -29.90
N VAL A 533 3.01 5.74 -28.87
CA VAL A 533 2.47 6.44 -27.69
C VAL A 533 1.98 7.84 -28.07
N ASP A 534 2.69 8.58 -28.91
CA ASP A 534 2.27 9.92 -29.37
C ASP A 534 0.94 9.86 -30.12
N ARG A 535 0.76 8.87 -31.02
CA ARG A 535 -0.52 8.66 -31.70
C ARG A 535 -1.63 8.33 -30.72
N TYR A 536 -1.37 7.44 -29.75
CA TYR A 536 -2.35 7.10 -28.72
C TYR A 536 -2.73 8.31 -27.85
N ALA A 537 -1.74 9.10 -27.40
CA ALA A 537 -1.95 10.29 -26.60
C ALA A 537 -2.77 11.34 -27.36
N ALA A 538 -2.51 11.53 -28.66
CA ALA A 538 -3.28 12.42 -29.52
C ALA A 538 -4.75 11.97 -29.68
N ARG A 539 -5.00 10.65 -29.81
CA ARG A 539 -6.37 10.11 -29.85
C ARG A 539 -7.08 10.25 -28.51
N LEU A 540 -6.40 9.95 -27.41
CA LEU A 540 -6.93 10.16 -26.07
C LEU A 540 -7.31 11.64 -25.85
N GLU A 541 -6.43 12.56 -26.26
CA GLU A 541 -6.65 14.01 -26.18
C GLU A 541 -7.90 14.45 -26.95
N HIS A 542 -8.08 13.95 -28.18
CA HIS A 542 -9.27 14.20 -28.98
C HIS A 542 -10.56 13.80 -28.25
N TYR A 543 -10.58 12.60 -27.66
CA TYR A 543 -11.77 12.12 -26.95
C TYR A 543 -11.98 12.80 -25.58
N CYS A 544 -10.92 13.24 -24.89
CA CYS A 544 -11.05 14.10 -23.71
C CYS A 544 -11.73 15.44 -24.04
N LEU A 545 -11.50 16.00 -25.23
CA LEU A 545 -12.20 17.22 -25.68
C LEU A 545 -13.69 16.95 -25.98
N LEU A 546 -14.01 15.78 -26.54
CA LEU A 546 -15.38 15.36 -26.84
C LEU A 546 -16.21 15.02 -25.59
N ALA A 547 -15.59 14.41 -24.58
CA ALA A 547 -16.23 14.05 -23.32
C ALA A 547 -15.35 14.44 -22.10
N PRO A 548 -15.27 15.75 -21.78
CA PRO A 548 -14.39 16.29 -20.75
C PRO A 548 -14.49 15.64 -19.37
N LEU A 549 -15.69 15.20 -19.00
CA LEU A 549 -15.99 14.68 -17.67
C LEU A 549 -15.89 13.14 -17.59
N ASP A 550 -15.57 12.47 -18.69
CA ASP A 550 -15.55 11.01 -18.76
C ASP A 550 -14.14 10.43 -18.51
N TRP A 551 -13.10 11.27 -18.33
CA TRP A 551 -11.73 10.79 -18.07
C TRP A 551 -11.45 10.62 -16.59
N PHE A 552 -11.65 9.40 -16.09
CA PHE A 552 -11.72 9.14 -14.65
C PHE A 552 -10.35 8.96 -13.97
N ASN A 553 -9.42 9.90 -14.16
CA ASN A 553 -8.13 9.96 -13.47
C ASN A 553 -8.16 10.97 -12.31
N PHE A 554 -8.33 10.43 -11.09
CA PHE A 554 -8.38 11.20 -9.83
C PHE A 554 -7.05 11.18 -9.05
N PHE A 555 -5.94 11.02 -9.75
CA PHE A 555 -4.57 11.12 -9.21
C PHE A 555 -3.76 12.03 -10.12
N ASP A 556 -2.60 12.48 -9.66
CA ASP A 556 -1.72 13.32 -10.48
C ASP A 556 -1.10 12.50 -11.61
N PHE A 557 -1.73 12.58 -12.78
CA PHE A 557 -1.31 11.89 -14.00
C PHE A 557 0.02 12.43 -14.55
N TRP A 558 0.37 13.68 -14.25
CA TRP A 558 1.59 14.33 -14.74
C TRP A 558 2.78 14.16 -13.77
N GLN A 559 2.59 13.56 -12.60
CA GLN A 559 3.66 13.31 -11.62
C GLN A 559 4.31 11.93 -11.81
N LEU A 560 5.44 11.92 -12.52
CA LEU A 560 6.61 11.08 -12.28
C LEU A 560 7.83 12.00 -12.43
N ALA A 561 8.95 11.75 -11.72
CA ALA A 561 10.11 12.65 -11.69
C ALA A 561 10.49 13.15 -13.10
N ALA A 562 10.80 14.46 -13.19
CA ALA A 562 10.92 15.27 -14.40
C ALA A 562 11.49 14.54 -15.63
N PRO A 563 11.03 14.91 -16.85
CA PRO A 563 11.55 14.33 -18.09
C PRO A 563 13.08 14.45 -18.13
N PRO A 564 13.81 13.43 -18.62
CA PRO A 564 15.25 13.51 -18.77
C PRO A 564 15.63 14.71 -19.67
N PRO A 565 16.78 15.37 -19.43
CA PRO A 565 17.16 16.66 -20.03
C PRO A 565 17.45 16.65 -21.54
N THR A 566 16.90 15.74 -22.33
CA THR A 566 17.14 15.59 -23.78
C THR A 566 15.90 15.76 -24.67
N GLN A 567 14.73 16.12 -24.11
CA GLN A 567 13.49 16.31 -24.89
C GLN A 567 13.00 17.77 -24.98
N GLN A 568 13.89 18.75 -24.82
CA GLN A 568 13.63 20.11 -25.32
C GLN A 568 14.08 20.14 -26.78
N GLY A 569 13.13 19.95 -27.71
CA GLY A 569 13.33 20.32 -29.11
C GLY A 569 13.62 21.82 -29.21
N PRO A 570 14.32 22.27 -30.26
CA PRO A 570 14.79 23.65 -30.34
C PRO A 570 13.59 24.60 -30.35
N GLU A 571 13.62 25.58 -29.45
CA GLU A 571 12.71 26.72 -29.47
C GLU A 571 12.89 27.44 -30.82
N THR A 572 11.83 27.49 -31.61
CA THR A 572 11.67 28.43 -32.74
C THR A 572 10.53 29.37 -32.42
#